data_AF-A0A519XX36-F1
#
_entry.id   AF-A0A519XX36-F1
#
_cell.length_a   1.000
_cell.length_b   1.000
_cell.length_c   1.000
_cell.angle_alpha   90.00
_cell.angle_beta   90.00
_cell.angle_gamma   90.00
#
_symmetry.space_group_name_H-M   'P 1'
#
loop_
_entity.id
_entity.type
_entity.pdbx_description
1 polymer ?
#
loop_
_entity_poly.entity_id
_entity_poly.type
_entity_poly.pdbx_seq_one_letter_code
_entity_poly.pdbx_strand_id
1 'polypeptide(L)'
;MNYLATLLFSGLIFPALAQQPAFDVRTISLPKEVEYYDNQFSGLSVADGKLLLLSESRLQDKAEAKLYTVPLAALDRKLQDTTYVLPYQKLPLTNLARLRAKMTALGQSYEGLEAMLVAKDAVYFSVETATPSANCYLLKGRLGPSAVVLDTTFLLTLPKPVAADGAHIYNAGFEALANVNERLFAFFEYNSFPNQN
;
A
#
# COMPACT_ATOMS: atom_id res chain seq x y z
N MET A 1 -34.02 -45.10 -15.17
CA MET A 1 -32.96 -44.62 -16.08
C MET A 1 -33.17 -43.19 -16.63
N ASN A 2 -34.24 -42.46 -16.26
CA ASN A 2 -34.52 -41.13 -16.85
C ASN A 2 -33.99 -39.92 -16.07
N TYR A 3 -33.37 -40.10 -14.90
CA TYR A 3 -32.88 -38.99 -14.07
C TYR A 3 -31.36 -38.75 -14.17
N LEU A 4 -30.62 -39.67 -14.79
CA LEU A 4 -29.16 -39.55 -14.94
C LEU A 4 -28.78 -38.61 -16.09
N ALA A 5 -29.59 -38.57 -17.15
CA ALA A 5 -29.37 -37.70 -18.30
C ALA A 5 -29.64 -36.21 -17.97
N THR A 6 -30.57 -35.94 -17.05
CA THR A 6 -30.90 -34.56 -16.63
C THR A 6 -29.79 -33.93 -15.80
N LEU A 7 -29.10 -34.71 -14.95
CA LEU A 7 -28.01 -34.22 -14.09
C LEU A 7 -26.73 -33.87 -14.89
N LEU A 8 -26.44 -34.66 -15.93
CA LEU A 8 -25.28 -34.45 -16.82
C LEU A 8 -25.44 -33.23 -17.74
N PHE A 9 -26.67 -32.87 -18.13
CA PHE A 9 -26.93 -31.68 -18.94
C PHE A 9 -26.89 -30.37 -18.13
N SER A 10 -27.19 -30.42 -16.83
CA SER A 10 -27.04 -29.27 -15.93
C SER A 10 -25.58 -28.95 -15.58
N GLY A 11 -24.62 -29.85 -15.80
CA GLY A 11 -23.21 -29.62 -15.45
C GLY A 11 -22.39 -28.80 -16.44
N LEU A 12 -22.89 -28.62 -17.69
CA LEU A 12 -22.10 -28.05 -18.78
C LEU A 12 -22.40 -26.57 -19.11
N ILE A 13 -23.44 -25.98 -18.51
CA ILE A 13 -23.93 -24.64 -18.87
C ILE A 13 -23.51 -23.57 -17.84
N PHE A 14 -23.07 -23.96 -16.64
CA PHE A 14 -22.69 -23.01 -15.57
C PHE A 14 -21.26 -22.42 -15.61
N PRO A 15 -20.22 -23.01 -16.24
CA PRO A 15 -18.88 -22.41 -16.15
C PRO A 15 -18.74 -21.13 -16.99
N ALA A 16 -19.59 -20.91 -17.99
CA ALA A 16 -19.54 -19.71 -18.84
C ALA A 16 -20.01 -18.43 -18.12
N LEU A 17 -20.89 -18.56 -17.12
CA LEU A 17 -21.40 -17.42 -16.33
C LEU A 17 -20.50 -17.04 -15.15
N ALA A 18 -19.43 -17.81 -14.91
CA ALA A 18 -18.45 -17.54 -13.86
C ALA A 18 -17.21 -16.78 -14.36
N GLN A 19 -17.14 -16.45 -15.66
CA GLN A 19 -16.06 -15.60 -16.17
C GLN A 19 -16.28 -14.18 -15.68
N GLN A 20 -15.36 -13.68 -14.84
CA GLN A 20 -15.34 -12.26 -14.52
C GLN A 20 -15.15 -11.48 -15.83
N PRO A 21 -15.90 -10.40 -16.04
CA PRO A 21 -15.71 -9.57 -17.21
C PRO A 21 -14.25 -9.12 -17.26
N ALA A 22 -13.64 -9.19 -18.44
CA ALA A 22 -12.30 -8.68 -18.64
C ALA A 22 -12.26 -7.20 -18.25
N PHE A 23 -11.25 -6.80 -17.48
CA PHE A 23 -11.03 -5.39 -17.18
C PHE A 23 -10.70 -4.64 -18.46
N ASP A 24 -11.40 -3.53 -18.73
CA ASP A 24 -10.98 -2.58 -19.75
C ASP A 24 -9.79 -1.77 -19.21
N VAL A 25 -8.60 -2.09 -19.69
CA VAL A 25 -7.36 -1.44 -19.25
C VAL A 25 -7.19 -0.14 -20.00
N ARG A 26 -7.18 0.97 -19.26
CA ARG A 26 -7.04 2.32 -19.81
C ARG A 26 -5.75 2.96 -19.27
N THR A 27 -4.87 3.36 -20.17
CA THR A 27 -3.66 4.11 -19.81
C THR A 27 -3.98 5.60 -19.71
N ILE A 28 -3.53 6.23 -18.63
CA ILE A 28 -3.58 7.69 -18.46
C ILE A 28 -2.16 8.24 -18.38
N SER A 29 -1.93 9.43 -18.91
CA SER A 29 -0.68 10.16 -18.62
C SER A 29 -0.79 10.85 -17.26
N LEU A 30 0.27 10.73 -16.46
CA LEU A 30 0.38 11.39 -15.16
C LEU A 30 1.12 12.73 -15.31
N PRO A 31 0.96 13.66 -14.36
CA PRO A 31 1.76 14.89 -14.32
C PRO A 31 3.24 14.56 -14.11
N LYS A 32 4.15 15.37 -14.69
CA LYS A 32 5.61 15.16 -14.66
C LYS A 32 6.19 14.88 -13.27
N GLU A 33 5.68 15.58 -12.25
CA GLU A 33 6.06 15.34 -10.85
C GLU A 33 5.73 13.91 -10.39
N VAL A 34 4.57 13.37 -10.79
CA VAL A 34 4.06 12.06 -10.35
C VAL A 34 4.69 10.92 -11.15
N GLU A 35 4.86 11.09 -12.47
CA GLU A 35 5.53 10.10 -13.34
C GLU A 35 7.06 10.14 -13.27
N TYR A 36 7.65 10.98 -12.42
CA TYR A 36 9.10 11.03 -12.27
C TYR A 36 9.63 9.63 -11.92
N TYR A 37 10.62 9.14 -12.67
CA TYR A 37 11.02 7.73 -12.67
C TYR A 37 11.57 7.24 -11.31
N ASP A 38 12.09 8.15 -10.48
CA ASP A 38 12.55 7.83 -9.12
C ASP A 38 11.41 7.86 -8.08
N ASN A 39 10.18 8.24 -8.44
CA ASN A 39 9.05 8.06 -7.55
C ASN A 39 8.67 6.58 -7.51
N GLN A 40 8.94 5.96 -6.37
CA GLN A 40 8.43 4.64 -6.04
C GLN A 40 7.18 4.76 -5.16
N PHE A 41 6.17 3.96 -5.49
CA PHE A 41 4.85 4.00 -4.87
C PHE A 41 4.51 2.64 -4.28
N SER A 42 4.32 2.60 -2.97
CA SER A 42 4.04 1.39 -2.19
C SER A 42 2.61 1.30 -1.69
N GLY A 43 1.75 2.26 -2.08
CA GLY A 43 0.36 2.24 -1.65
C GLY A 43 -0.57 2.94 -2.62
N LEU A 44 -1.70 2.29 -2.89
CA LEU A 44 -2.79 2.78 -3.70
C LEU A 44 -4.10 2.64 -2.92
N SER A 45 -4.86 3.71 -2.77
CA SER A 45 -6.19 3.65 -2.13
C SER A 45 -7.13 4.68 -2.73
N VAL A 46 -8.43 4.44 -2.59
CA VAL A 46 -9.46 5.42 -2.89
C VAL A 46 -10.13 5.84 -1.58
N ALA A 47 -10.24 7.15 -1.33
CA ALA A 47 -10.97 7.71 -0.19
C ALA A 47 -11.44 9.13 -0.49
N ASP A 48 -12.61 9.52 0.04
CA ASP A 48 -13.15 10.87 -0.04
C ASP A 48 -13.15 11.48 -1.46
N GLY A 49 -13.50 10.67 -2.46
CA GLY A 49 -13.52 11.10 -3.87
C GLY A 49 -12.14 11.36 -4.47
N LYS A 50 -11.08 10.81 -3.89
CA LYS A 50 -9.69 10.93 -4.37
C LYS A 50 -9.02 9.56 -4.50
N LEU A 51 -8.18 9.43 -5.52
CA LEU A 51 -7.11 8.44 -5.58
C LEU A 51 -5.95 8.92 -4.72
N LEU A 52 -5.40 8.04 -3.91
CA LEU A 52 -4.27 8.28 -3.02
C LEU A 52 -3.09 7.40 -3.46
N LEU A 53 -1.92 8.01 -3.63
CA LEU A 53 -0.67 7.33 -4.01
C LEU A 53 0.40 7.61 -2.96
N LEU A 54 0.74 6.61 -2.17
CA LEU A 54 1.78 6.70 -1.15
C LEU A 54 3.15 6.64 -1.82
N SER A 55 3.99 7.65 -1.60
CA SER A 55 5.41 7.53 -1.90
C SER A 55 6.12 6.74 -0.82
N GLU A 56 7.02 5.84 -1.21
CA GLU A 56 7.81 5.03 -0.27
C GLU A 56 8.64 5.87 0.71
N SER A 57 8.92 7.15 0.40
CA SER A 57 9.60 8.05 1.35
C SER A 57 10.92 7.46 1.85
N ARG A 58 11.66 6.83 0.91
CA ARG A 58 12.87 6.04 1.18
C ARG A 58 13.99 6.90 1.73
N LEU A 59 14.68 6.37 2.73
CA LEU A 59 15.77 7.08 3.39
C LEU A 59 16.99 7.25 2.48
N GLN A 60 17.37 6.20 1.74
CA GLN A 60 18.53 6.23 0.83
C GLN A 60 18.40 7.29 -0.27
N ASP A 61 17.17 7.54 -0.71
CA ASP A 61 16.88 8.47 -1.81
C ASP A 61 16.65 9.90 -1.29
N LYS A 62 16.70 10.09 0.04
CA LYS A 62 16.29 11.33 0.71
C LYS A 62 14.90 11.80 0.24
N ALA A 63 14.02 10.84 -0.05
CA ALA A 63 12.73 11.11 -0.65
C ALA A 63 11.84 11.91 0.32
N GLU A 64 11.11 12.86 -0.24
CA GLU A 64 10.12 13.64 0.50
C GLU A 64 9.02 12.70 1.02
N ALA A 65 8.66 12.82 2.30
CA ALA A 65 7.58 12.06 2.89
C ALA A 65 6.21 12.63 2.51
N LYS A 66 5.58 12.04 1.50
CA LYS A 66 4.34 12.58 0.91
C LYS A 66 3.35 11.52 0.45
N LEU A 67 2.08 11.91 0.51
CA LEU A 67 0.97 11.23 -0.11
C LEU A 67 0.47 12.11 -1.26
N TYR A 68 0.41 11.58 -2.47
CA TYR A 68 -0.24 12.28 -3.57
C TYR A 68 -1.73 11.99 -3.55
N THR A 69 -2.53 13.01 -3.90
CA THR A 69 -3.96 12.82 -4.14
C THR A 69 -4.36 13.35 -5.48
N VAL A 70 -5.23 12.61 -6.18
CA VAL A 70 -5.85 13.00 -7.44
C VAL A 70 -7.36 12.89 -7.29
N PRO A 71 -8.16 13.94 -7.58
CA PRO A 71 -9.61 13.83 -7.56
C PRO A 71 -10.11 12.78 -8.56
N LEU A 72 -11.02 11.89 -8.15
CA LEU A 72 -11.57 10.86 -9.05
C LEU A 72 -12.30 11.46 -10.25
N ALA A 73 -13.07 12.54 -10.03
CA ALA A 73 -13.74 13.26 -11.12
C ALA A 73 -12.75 13.81 -12.17
N ALA A 74 -11.51 14.09 -11.76
CA ALA A 74 -10.46 14.53 -12.68
C ALA A 74 -9.86 13.36 -13.47
N LEU A 75 -9.79 12.16 -12.87
CA LEU A 75 -9.47 10.92 -13.58
C LEU A 75 -10.54 10.58 -14.61
N ASP A 76 -11.83 10.66 -14.24
CA ASP A 76 -12.94 10.44 -15.17
C ASP A 76 -12.87 11.38 -16.38
N ARG A 77 -12.57 12.67 -16.13
CA ARG A 77 -12.34 13.64 -17.20
C ARG A 77 -11.14 13.27 -18.06
N LYS A 78 -10.02 12.85 -17.46
CA LYS A 78 -8.81 12.42 -18.18
C LYS A 78 -9.06 11.23 -19.10
N LEU A 79 -9.94 10.30 -18.70
CA LEU A 79 -10.33 9.15 -19.50
C LEU A 79 -11.17 9.52 -20.74
N GLN A 80 -11.90 10.64 -20.67
CA GLN A 80 -12.73 11.17 -21.77
C GLN A 80 -11.94 12.15 -22.65
N ASP A 81 -11.02 12.90 -22.07
CA ASP A 81 -10.16 13.89 -22.72
C ASP A 81 -8.70 13.63 -22.33
N THR A 82 -7.99 12.93 -23.21
CA THR A 82 -6.58 12.58 -22.96
C THR A 82 -5.64 13.79 -22.97
N THR A 83 -6.10 14.96 -23.45
CA THR A 83 -5.32 16.21 -23.42
C THR A 83 -5.46 16.96 -22.09
N TYR A 84 -6.48 16.63 -21.28
CA TYR A 84 -6.67 17.20 -19.96
C TYR A 84 -5.45 16.97 -19.06
N VAL A 85 -4.96 18.01 -18.39
CA VAL A 85 -3.86 17.89 -17.43
C VAL A 85 -4.44 17.52 -16.07
N LEU A 86 -4.03 16.36 -15.57
CA LEU A 86 -4.55 15.81 -14.32
C LEU A 86 -4.05 16.67 -13.14
N PRO A 87 -4.94 17.30 -12.36
CA PRO A 87 -4.54 18.00 -11.14
C PRO A 87 -4.12 16.98 -10.08
N TYR A 88 -3.15 17.35 -9.27
CA TYR A 88 -2.73 16.56 -8.11
C TYR A 88 -2.42 17.48 -6.94
N GLN A 89 -2.45 16.91 -5.73
CA GLN A 89 -2.03 17.57 -4.51
C GLN A 89 -0.99 16.70 -3.81
N LYS A 90 0.09 17.32 -3.32
CA LYS A 90 1.02 16.69 -2.39
C LYS A 90 0.59 16.97 -0.96
N LEU A 91 0.37 15.92 -0.18
CA LEU A 91 0.08 16.00 1.24
C LEU A 91 1.34 15.56 2.00
N PRO A 92 2.03 16.46 2.73
CA PRO A 92 3.15 16.06 3.56
C PRO A 92 2.70 15.15 4.70
N LEU A 93 3.53 14.16 5.05
CA LEU A 93 3.36 13.31 6.23
C LEU A 93 3.99 13.99 7.45
N THR A 94 3.20 14.83 8.12
CA THR A 94 3.67 15.54 9.31
C THR A 94 3.91 14.56 10.47
N ASN A 95 4.88 14.89 11.32
CA ASN A 95 5.37 14.06 12.43
C ASN A 95 6.14 12.78 12.08
N LEU A 96 6.32 12.41 10.81
CA LEU A 96 7.09 11.20 10.46
C LEU A 96 8.51 11.23 11.03
N ALA A 97 9.19 12.37 10.95
CA ALA A 97 10.54 12.53 11.52
C ALA A 97 10.60 12.22 13.03
N ARG A 98 9.55 12.56 13.79
CA ARG A 98 9.46 12.27 15.23
C ARG A 98 9.29 10.77 15.49
N LEU A 99 8.47 10.10 14.69
CA LEU A 99 8.27 8.66 14.77
C LEU A 99 9.56 7.89 14.37
N ARG A 100 10.25 8.35 13.32
CA ARG A 100 11.57 7.83 12.94
C ARG A 100 12.58 7.95 14.07
N ALA A 101 12.66 9.10 14.73
CA ALA A 101 13.54 9.28 15.88
C ALA A 101 13.22 8.29 17.03
N LYS A 102 11.94 7.95 17.26
CA LYS A 102 11.55 6.92 18.23
C LYS A 102 12.01 5.52 17.81
N MET A 103 11.86 5.15 16.54
CA MET A 103 12.37 3.87 16.03
C MET A 103 13.90 3.78 16.20
N THR A 104 14.62 4.85 15.88
CA THR A 104 16.08 4.94 16.06
C THR A 104 16.47 4.79 17.53
N ALA A 105 15.73 5.42 18.46
CA ALA A 105 15.97 5.26 19.90
C ALA A 105 15.74 3.81 20.39
N LEU A 106 14.95 3.02 19.67
CA LEU A 106 14.73 1.58 19.90
C LEU A 106 15.72 0.70 19.13
N GLY A 107 16.77 1.28 18.55
CA GLY A 107 17.79 0.57 17.79
C GLY A 107 17.33 0.05 16.42
N GLN A 108 16.18 0.52 15.90
CA GLN A 108 15.71 0.15 14.57
C GLN A 108 16.11 1.20 13.53
N SER A 109 16.37 0.74 12.30
CA SER A 109 16.76 1.62 11.20
C SER A 109 15.65 1.70 10.16
N TYR A 110 14.94 2.83 10.10
CA TYR A 110 13.92 3.11 9.09
C TYR A 110 14.49 3.08 7.66
N GLU A 111 13.78 2.45 6.73
CA GLU A 111 14.12 2.44 5.30
C GLU A 111 13.05 3.12 4.45
N GLY A 112 11.77 2.81 4.64
CA GLY A 112 10.68 3.30 3.81
C GLY A 112 9.29 3.07 4.41
N LEU A 113 8.27 3.57 3.72
CA LEU A 113 6.87 3.25 3.94
C LEU A 113 6.45 2.24 2.87
N GLU A 114 5.88 1.11 3.26
CA GLU A 114 5.65 -0.01 2.32
C GLU A 114 4.18 -0.30 2.03
N ALA A 115 3.26 0.27 2.80
CA ALA A 115 1.85 0.04 2.58
C ALA A 115 1.03 1.17 3.18
N MET A 116 -0.17 1.35 2.64
CA MET A 116 -1.16 2.29 3.15
C MET A 116 -2.52 1.60 3.25
N LEU A 117 -3.27 1.93 4.31
CA LEU A 117 -4.67 1.59 4.45
C LEU A 117 -5.44 2.79 4.98
N VAL A 118 -6.47 3.21 4.25
CA VAL A 118 -7.46 4.17 4.77
C VAL A 118 -8.63 3.39 5.36
N ALA A 119 -8.92 3.60 6.64
CA ALA A 119 -9.99 2.91 7.36
C ALA A 119 -10.76 3.91 8.23
N LYS A 120 -12.03 4.15 7.87
CA LYS A 120 -12.90 5.14 8.52
C LYS A 120 -12.22 6.53 8.55
N ASP A 121 -11.87 7.02 9.73
CA ASP A 121 -11.27 8.34 9.96
C ASP A 121 -9.74 8.29 10.15
N ALA A 122 -9.13 7.12 9.96
CA ALA A 122 -7.70 6.90 10.13
C ALA A 122 -7.03 6.45 8.82
N VAL A 123 -5.77 6.83 8.70
CA VAL A 123 -4.85 6.25 7.71
C VAL A 123 -3.73 5.54 8.46
N TYR A 124 -3.41 4.34 7.99
CA TYR A 124 -2.36 3.49 8.52
C TYR A 124 -1.26 3.34 7.49
N PHE A 125 -0.02 3.28 7.96
CA PHE A 125 1.15 3.05 7.13
C PHE A 125 2.02 1.97 7.75
N SER A 126 2.48 1.01 6.96
CA SER A 126 3.58 0.15 7.40
C SER A 126 4.92 0.84 7.13
N VAL A 127 5.93 0.44 7.89
CA VAL A 127 7.30 0.94 7.80
C VAL A 127 8.22 -0.24 7.60
N GLU A 128 9.04 -0.18 6.56
CA GLU A 128 10.21 -1.04 6.43
C GLU A 128 11.36 -0.51 7.28
N THR A 129 12.10 -1.48 7.82
CA THR A 129 13.35 -1.23 8.52
C THR A 129 14.41 -2.18 8.01
N ALA A 130 15.67 -1.73 8.08
CA ALA A 130 16.85 -2.46 7.62
C ALA A 130 16.82 -3.93 8.02
N THR A 131 17.34 -4.80 7.16
CA THR A 131 17.43 -6.25 7.37
C THR A 131 17.83 -6.66 8.81
N PRO A 132 18.86 -6.07 9.47
CA PRO A 132 19.23 -6.45 10.84
C PRO A 132 18.30 -5.92 11.94
N SER A 133 17.32 -5.08 11.60
CA SER A 133 16.29 -4.63 12.54
C SER A 133 15.36 -5.81 12.86
N ALA A 134 14.95 -5.92 14.13
CA ALA A 134 14.06 -6.97 14.57
C ALA A 134 12.59 -6.67 14.25
N ASN A 135 12.25 -5.40 14.03
CA ASN A 135 10.86 -4.98 13.92
C ASN A 135 10.63 -3.99 12.80
N CYS A 136 9.55 -4.21 12.07
CA CYS A 136 8.83 -3.20 11.31
C CYS A 136 7.87 -2.43 12.24
N TYR A 137 7.18 -1.43 11.67
CA TYR A 137 6.20 -0.66 12.44
C TYR A 137 4.92 -0.40 11.65
N LEU A 138 3.83 -0.27 12.39
CA LEU A 138 2.59 0.32 11.90
C LEU A 138 2.42 1.71 12.53
N LEU A 139 2.24 2.69 11.66
CA LEU A 139 1.93 4.07 11.99
C LEU A 139 0.44 4.31 11.82
N LYS A 140 -0.11 5.26 12.60
CA LYS A 140 -1.47 5.74 12.46
C LYS A 140 -1.46 7.25 12.28
N GLY A 141 -2.35 7.77 11.47
CA GLY A 141 -2.57 9.19 11.31
C GLY A 141 -3.99 9.52 10.89
N ARG A 142 -4.20 10.79 10.57
CA ARG A 142 -5.45 11.30 10.01
C ARG A 142 -5.18 11.97 8.67
N LEU A 143 -6.00 11.66 7.69
CA LEU A 143 -6.00 12.33 6.40
C LEU A 143 -6.70 13.69 6.56
N GLY A 144 -5.96 14.78 6.39
CA GLY A 144 -6.48 16.14 6.40
C GLY A 144 -6.54 16.74 4.99
N PRO A 145 -7.10 17.96 4.84
CA PRO A 145 -7.23 18.62 3.54
C PRO A 145 -5.89 19.09 2.95
N SER A 146 -4.86 19.29 3.78
CA SER A 146 -3.56 19.83 3.37
C SER A 146 -2.35 19.01 3.83
N ALA A 147 -2.55 17.99 4.67
CA ALA A 147 -1.49 17.13 5.18
C ALA A 147 -2.07 15.82 5.72
N VAL A 148 -1.21 14.82 5.85
CA VAL A 148 -1.44 13.68 6.74
C VAL A 148 -0.79 14.00 8.08
N VAL A 149 -1.55 13.88 9.17
CA VAL A 149 -1.03 14.11 10.53
C VAL A 149 -0.86 12.78 11.23
N LEU A 150 0.39 12.34 11.38
CA LEU A 150 0.70 11.10 12.09
C LEU A 150 0.59 11.30 13.60
N ASP A 151 -0.05 10.34 14.26
CA ASP A 151 -0.19 10.28 15.71
C ASP A 151 1.14 9.83 16.33
N THR A 152 1.81 10.77 17.00
CA THR A 152 3.10 10.47 17.64
C THR A 152 3.00 9.53 18.83
N THR A 153 1.80 9.27 19.35
CA THR A 153 1.59 8.31 20.45
C THR A 153 1.34 6.89 19.94
N PHE A 154 1.03 6.73 18.65
CA PHE A 154 0.83 5.44 18.00
C PHE A 154 2.10 5.01 17.23
N LEU A 155 2.81 4.03 17.77
CA LEU A 155 3.92 3.36 17.12
C LEU A 155 3.83 1.87 17.45
N LEU A 156 3.04 1.14 16.65
CA LEU A 156 2.83 -0.29 16.89
C LEU A 156 4.00 -1.07 16.29
N THR A 157 4.63 -1.89 17.11
CA THR A 157 5.75 -2.75 16.70
C THR A 157 5.20 -3.98 15.98
N LEU A 158 5.77 -4.29 14.81
CA LEU A 158 5.48 -5.49 14.04
C LEU A 158 6.75 -6.35 13.96
N PRO A 159 6.84 -7.48 14.68
CA PRO A 159 8.02 -8.33 14.62
C PRO A 159 8.27 -8.83 13.19
N LYS A 160 9.51 -8.72 12.71
CA LYS A 160 9.89 -9.27 11.40
C LYS A 160 9.92 -10.80 11.50
N PRO A 161 9.44 -11.51 10.45
CA PRO A 161 9.64 -12.95 10.38
C PRO A 161 11.14 -13.26 10.35
N VAL A 162 11.51 -14.38 10.97
CA VAL A 162 12.88 -14.90 10.99
C VAL A 162 12.90 -16.29 10.35
N ALA A 163 14.06 -16.69 9.84
CA ALA A 163 14.28 -18.04 9.36
C ALA A 163 14.24 -19.05 10.54
N ALA A 164 14.20 -20.35 10.23
CA ALA A 164 14.08 -21.41 11.24
C ALA A 164 15.25 -21.44 12.25
N ASP A 165 16.43 -20.94 11.85
CA ASP A 165 17.62 -20.79 12.69
C ASP A 165 17.66 -19.46 13.47
N GLY A 166 16.62 -18.63 13.33
CA GLY A 166 16.52 -17.32 13.95
C GLY A 166 17.21 -16.20 13.15
N ALA A 167 17.76 -16.47 11.97
CA ALA A 167 18.38 -15.45 11.15
C ALA A 167 17.36 -14.45 10.58
N HIS A 168 17.78 -13.19 10.43
CA HIS A 168 16.98 -12.18 9.74
C HIS A 168 16.84 -12.53 8.25
N ILE A 169 15.62 -12.39 7.75
CA ILE A 169 15.31 -12.59 6.33
C ILE A 169 15.54 -11.27 5.58
N TYR A 170 16.26 -11.35 4.47
CA TYR A 170 16.54 -10.18 3.62
C TYR A 170 15.24 -9.63 3.01
N ASN A 171 15.08 -8.31 3.08
CA ASN A 171 13.90 -7.59 2.57
C ASN A 171 12.57 -8.13 3.11
N ALA A 172 12.57 -8.60 4.37
CA ALA A 172 11.33 -8.96 5.04
C ALA A 172 10.64 -7.71 5.58
N GLY A 173 9.43 -7.44 5.10
CA GLY A 173 8.65 -6.26 5.42
C GLY A 173 7.15 -6.57 5.46
N PHE A 174 6.33 -5.58 5.80
CA PHE A 174 4.88 -5.66 5.72
C PHE A 174 4.38 -4.76 4.59
N GLU A 175 4.19 -5.30 3.41
CA GLU A 175 3.98 -4.54 2.16
C GLU A 175 2.51 -4.45 1.74
N ALA A 176 1.60 -5.07 2.50
CA ALA A 176 0.17 -4.86 2.32
C ALA A 176 -0.58 -4.79 3.64
N LEU A 177 -1.64 -3.97 3.64
CA LEU A 177 -2.56 -3.79 4.75
C LEU A 177 -4.00 -3.99 4.26
N ALA A 178 -4.83 -4.65 5.07
CA ALA A 178 -6.26 -4.77 4.79
C ALA A 178 -7.10 -4.52 6.04
N ASN A 179 -8.32 -4.03 5.85
CA ASN A 179 -9.33 -3.96 6.89
C ASN A 179 -10.48 -4.91 6.55
N VAL A 180 -10.72 -5.90 7.40
CA VAL A 180 -11.83 -6.84 7.26
C VAL A 180 -12.54 -6.96 8.60
N ASN A 181 -13.85 -6.68 8.63
CA ASN A 181 -14.67 -6.77 9.85
C ASN A 181 -14.08 -6.00 11.04
N GLU A 182 -13.64 -4.76 10.79
CA GLU A 182 -13.02 -3.87 11.78
C GLU A 182 -11.69 -4.38 12.36
N ARG A 183 -11.06 -5.35 11.69
CA ARG A 183 -9.74 -5.86 12.03
C ARG A 183 -8.74 -5.48 10.94
N LEU A 184 -7.60 -4.94 11.37
CA LEU A 184 -6.49 -4.64 10.50
C LEU A 184 -5.59 -5.87 10.38
N PHE A 185 -5.31 -6.26 9.14
CA PHE A 185 -4.38 -7.32 8.79
C PHE A 185 -3.17 -6.69 8.11
N ALA A 186 -1.98 -7.10 8.50
CA ALA A 186 -0.74 -6.76 7.84
C ALA A 186 -0.16 -8.03 7.23
N PHE A 187 0.15 -7.98 5.94
CA PHE A 187 0.72 -9.10 5.19
C PHE A 187 2.20 -8.83 5.00
N PHE A 188 3.00 -9.85 5.26
CA PHE A 188 4.45 -9.75 5.11
C PHE A 188 4.89 -10.32 3.76
N GLU A 189 5.93 -9.73 3.21
CA GLU A 189 6.64 -10.18 2.00
C GLU A 189 8.11 -10.44 2.35
N TYR A 190 8.75 -11.32 1.57
CA TYR A 190 10.19 -11.52 1.57
C TYR A 190 10.64 -12.01 0.20
N ASN A 191 11.83 -11.59 -0.23
CA ASN A 191 12.37 -11.96 -1.54
C ASN A 191 12.95 -13.38 -1.58
N SER A 192 13.55 -13.86 -0.48
CA SER A 192 14.11 -15.21 -0.41
C SER A 192 14.41 -15.66 1.02
N PHE A 193 14.38 -16.97 1.26
CA PHE A 193 14.95 -17.57 2.46
C PHE A 193 16.41 -17.98 2.21
N PRO A 194 17.31 -17.83 3.19
CA PRO A 194 18.64 -18.41 3.11
C PRO A 194 18.57 -19.91 2.76
N ASN A 195 19.30 -20.33 1.72
CA ASN A 195 19.46 -21.72 1.28
C ASN A 195 18.22 -22.44 0.70
N GLN A 196 17.19 -21.71 0.21
CA GLN A 196 15.98 -22.34 -0.39
C GLN A 196 15.61 -21.82 -1.79
N ASN A 197 16.55 -21.25 -2.54
CA ASN A 197 16.34 -20.78 -3.92
C ASN A 197 16.86 -21.79 -4.94
#